data_AF-A0A3C0C676-F1
#
_entry.id   AF-A0A3C0C676-F1
#
_cell.length_a   1.000
_cell.length_b   1.000
_cell.length_c   1.000
_cell.angle_alpha   90.00
_cell.angle_beta   90.00
_cell.angle_gamma   90.00
#
_symmetry.space_group_name_H-M   'P 1'
#
loop_
_entity.id
_entity.type
_entity.pdbx_description
1 polymer ?
#
loop_
_entity_poly.entity_id
_entity_poly.type
_entity_poly.pdbx_seq_one_letter_code
_entity_poly.pdbx_strand_id
1 'polypeptide(L)'
;MKKILIILLIFLAAACRVFASQNENANTYNSFSAYCKTEMAKVLDTYKGEQYSVVYMKAGKKPEHWKKTSERVDPVYDIKIQKATEPGEPDPAVLIVKHLTAFYADNFESEQGARAETKVVDSGQRVYKFFMSYENDEWVLKKVIRYTHWHNKKWQTMSPTSVFEILQSRNEIKK
;
A
#
# COMPACT_ATOMS: atom_id res chain seq x y z
N MET A 1 13.07 5.14 -56.84
CA MET A 1 13.52 4.16 -55.82
C MET A 1 13.96 4.78 -54.49
N LYS A 2 14.65 5.94 -54.46
CA LYS A 2 15.10 6.59 -53.20
C LYS A 2 13.99 6.91 -52.18
N LYS A 3 12.79 7.30 -52.63
CA LYS A 3 11.65 7.65 -51.74
C LYS A 3 11.07 6.44 -50.99
N ILE A 4 11.06 5.25 -51.61
CA ILE A 4 10.56 4.01 -50.98
C ILE A 4 11.52 3.55 -49.88
N LEU A 5 12.83 3.69 -50.10
CA LEU A 5 13.86 3.34 -49.11
C LEU A 5 13.74 4.17 -47.83
N ILE A 6 13.44 5.46 -47.95
CA ILE A 6 13.28 6.37 -46.81
C ILE A 6 12.02 6.01 -46.00
N ILE A 7 10.91 5.66 -46.68
CA ILE A 7 9.67 5.24 -46.00
C ILE A 7 9.89 3.91 -45.26
N LEU A 8 10.63 2.97 -45.85
CA LEU A 8 10.98 1.70 -45.22
C LEU A 8 11.84 1.89 -43.97
N LEU A 9 12.82 2.80 -44.01
CA LEU A 9 13.67 3.15 -42.88
C LEU A 9 12.90 3.80 -41.73
N ILE A 10 11.92 4.67 -42.03
CA ILE A 10 11.05 5.27 -41.01
C ILE A 10 10.15 4.21 -40.37
N PHE A 11 9.60 3.28 -41.16
CA PHE A 11 8.79 2.17 -40.64
C PHE A 11 9.62 1.23 -39.76
N LEU A 12 10.85 0.92 -40.16
CA LEU A 12 11.74 0.06 -39.40
C LEU A 12 12.18 0.74 -38.09
N ALA A 13 12.49 2.04 -38.12
CA ALA A 13 12.80 2.81 -36.91
C ALA A 13 11.61 2.91 -35.95
N ALA A 14 10.39 3.06 -36.47
CA ALA A 14 9.17 3.05 -35.66
C ALA A 14 8.91 1.66 -35.05
N ALA A 15 9.09 0.58 -35.81
CA ALA A 15 8.96 -0.78 -35.32
C ALA A 15 9.99 -1.09 -34.21
N CYS A 16 11.26 -0.73 -34.41
CA CYS A 16 12.31 -0.91 -33.40
C CYS A 16 12.01 -0.18 -32.09
N ARG A 17 11.43 1.03 -32.15
CA ARG A 17 11.03 1.78 -30.94
C ARG A 17 9.90 1.10 -30.17
N VAL A 18 8.93 0.51 -30.87
CA VAL A 18 7.81 -0.21 -30.24
C VAL A 18 8.32 -1.47 -29.53
N PHE A 19 9.19 -2.25 -30.17
CA PHE A 19 9.77 -3.45 -29.54
C PHE A 19 10.71 -3.13 -28.37
N ALA A 20 11.51 -2.06 -28.46
CA ALA A 20 12.36 -1.61 -27.35
C ALA A 20 11.54 -1.17 -26.13
N SER A 21 10.48 -0.37 -26.34
CA SER A 21 9.61 0.09 -25.26
C SER A 21 8.87 -1.04 -24.55
N GLN A 22 8.54 -2.13 -25.27
CA GLN A 22 7.81 -3.26 -24.70
C GLN A 22 8.69 -4.10 -23.76
N ASN A 23 9.98 -4.27 -24.11
CA ASN A 23 10.97 -4.95 -23.26
C ASN A 23 11.35 -4.12 -22.04
N GLU A 24 11.52 -2.81 -22.19
CA GLU A 24 11.80 -1.90 -21.06
C GLU A 24 10.63 -1.88 -20.06
N ASN A 25 9.39 -1.80 -20.54
CA ASN A 25 8.21 -1.82 -19.68
C ASN A 25 8.04 -3.15 -18.91
N ALA A 26 8.34 -4.28 -19.54
CA ALA A 26 8.30 -5.59 -18.88
C ALA A 26 9.38 -5.71 -17.79
N ASN A 27 10.59 -5.22 -18.05
CA ASN A 27 11.67 -5.20 -17.07
C ASN A 27 11.35 -4.29 -15.88
N THR A 28 10.79 -3.11 -16.14
CA THR A 28 10.35 -2.16 -15.10
C THR A 28 9.23 -2.74 -14.24
N TYR A 29 8.23 -3.40 -14.83
CA TYR A 29 7.18 -4.08 -14.06
C TYR A 29 7.74 -5.19 -13.17
N ASN A 30 8.64 -6.02 -13.70
CA ASN A 30 9.25 -7.12 -12.97
C ASN A 30 10.12 -6.63 -11.81
N SER A 31 10.94 -5.60 -12.02
CA SER A 31 11.76 -5.02 -10.96
C SER A 31 10.89 -4.38 -9.87
N PHE A 32 9.81 -3.68 -10.25
CA PHE A 32 8.85 -3.14 -9.28
C PHE A 32 8.14 -4.24 -8.49
N SER A 33 7.72 -5.31 -9.17
CA SER A 33 7.07 -6.46 -8.54
C SER A 33 7.99 -7.12 -7.50
N ALA A 34 9.27 -7.29 -7.82
CA ALA A 34 10.26 -7.83 -6.89
C ALA A 34 10.48 -6.92 -5.68
N TYR A 35 10.56 -5.60 -5.90
CA TYR A 35 10.62 -4.61 -4.83
C TYR A 35 9.40 -4.70 -3.90
N CYS A 36 8.18 -4.67 -4.47
CA CYS A 36 6.95 -4.75 -3.69
C CYS A 36 6.85 -6.06 -2.89
N LYS A 37 7.25 -7.20 -3.46
CA LYS A 37 7.30 -8.48 -2.73
C LYS A 37 8.22 -8.41 -1.51
N THR A 38 9.39 -7.79 -1.67
CA THR A 38 10.37 -7.64 -0.59
C THR A 38 9.82 -6.76 0.53
N GLU A 39 9.28 -5.58 0.19
CA GLU A 39 8.70 -4.67 1.18
C GLU A 39 7.47 -5.26 1.88
N MET A 40 6.57 -5.89 1.12
CA MET A 40 5.38 -6.51 1.68
C MET A 40 5.72 -7.72 2.56
N ALA A 41 6.77 -8.49 2.25
CA ALA A 41 7.22 -9.56 3.12
C ALA A 41 7.66 -9.02 4.50
N LYS A 42 8.41 -7.91 4.53
CA LYS A 42 8.79 -7.24 5.78
C LYS A 42 7.56 -6.80 6.56
N VAL A 43 6.59 -6.17 5.89
CA VAL A 43 5.33 -5.72 6.52
C VAL A 43 4.57 -6.89 7.11
N LEU A 44 4.30 -7.92 6.31
CA LEU A 44 3.50 -9.09 6.72
C LEU A 44 4.15 -9.85 7.88
N ASP A 45 5.48 -9.86 7.96
CA ASP A 45 6.23 -10.44 9.07
C ASP A 45 5.86 -9.78 10.42
N THR A 46 5.65 -8.46 10.44
CA THR A 46 5.22 -7.72 11.65
C THR A 46 3.83 -8.09 12.16
N TYR A 47 3.02 -8.76 11.33
CA TYR A 47 1.66 -9.19 11.66
C TYR A 47 1.57 -10.69 11.99
N LYS A 48 2.69 -11.39 12.17
CA LYS A 48 2.69 -12.76 12.66
C LYS A 48 2.17 -12.80 14.11
N GLY A 49 1.28 -13.76 14.41
CA GLY A 49 0.67 -13.93 15.74
C GLY A 49 -0.61 -13.11 15.97
N GLU A 50 -1.17 -13.21 17.19
CA GLU A 50 -2.33 -12.42 17.59
C GLU A 50 -1.86 -10.99 17.93
N GLN A 51 -2.15 -10.04 17.02
CA GLN A 51 -1.77 -8.63 17.13
C GLN A 51 -2.96 -7.79 17.58
N TYR A 52 -2.88 -7.17 18.74
CA TYR A 52 -3.92 -6.26 19.20
C TYR A 52 -3.35 -5.07 19.98
N SER A 53 -4.11 -3.99 19.99
CA SER A 53 -3.90 -2.85 20.87
C SER A 53 -5.06 -2.81 21.86
N VAL A 54 -4.73 -2.61 23.14
CA VAL A 54 -5.70 -2.36 24.20
C VAL A 54 -5.39 -0.99 24.77
N VAL A 55 -6.33 -0.06 24.66
CA VAL A 55 -6.14 1.35 25.02
C VAL A 55 -7.24 1.82 25.95
N TYR A 56 -6.84 2.62 26.93
CA TYR A 56 -7.77 3.27 27.85
C TYR A 56 -8.34 4.55 27.25
N MET A 57 -9.66 4.63 27.20
CA MET A 57 -10.40 5.77 26.64
C MET A 57 -10.96 6.63 27.78
N LYS A 58 -10.29 7.74 28.07
CA LYS A 58 -10.68 8.69 29.14
C LYS A 58 -11.80 9.67 28.77
N ALA A 59 -11.98 9.96 27.48
CA ALA A 59 -12.87 11.04 27.06
C ALA A 59 -13.69 10.64 25.82
N GLY A 60 -14.99 10.98 25.83
CA GLY A 60 -15.89 10.75 24.70
C GLY A 60 -17.37 10.76 25.10
N LYS A 61 -18.21 10.18 24.23
CA LYS A 61 -19.66 10.01 24.47
C LYS A 61 -20.01 8.80 25.34
N LYS A 62 -19.03 7.96 25.67
CA LYS A 62 -19.16 6.76 26.50
C LYS A 62 -18.39 6.97 27.81
N PRO A 63 -18.80 6.31 28.91
CA PRO A 63 -18.01 6.26 30.15
C PRO A 63 -16.57 5.81 29.88
N GLU A 64 -15.66 6.09 30.81
CA GLU A 64 -14.28 5.63 30.69
C GLU A 64 -14.23 4.10 30.56
N HIS A 65 -13.51 3.59 29.57
CA HIS A 65 -13.47 2.17 29.26
C HIS A 65 -12.17 1.76 28.57
N TRP A 66 -11.89 0.47 28.58
CA TRP A 66 -10.85 -0.16 27.80
C TRP A 66 -11.40 -0.61 26.44
N LYS A 67 -10.60 -0.42 25.38
CA LYS A 67 -10.95 -0.78 24.02
C LYS A 67 -9.88 -1.68 23.41
N LYS A 68 -10.28 -2.82 22.85
CA LYS A 68 -9.43 -3.70 22.04
C LYS A 68 -9.64 -3.43 20.54
N THR A 69 -8.56 -3.36 19.79
CA THR A 69 -8.56 -3.39 18.32
C THR A 69 -7.46 -4.29 17.82
N SER A 70 -7.69 -5.00 16.73
CA SER A 70 -6.62 -5.72 16.03
C SER A 70 -6.50 -5.18 14.62
N GLU A 71 -5.28 -5.10 14.13
CA GLU A 71 -4.99 -4.63 12.78
C GLU A 71 -4.26 -5.72 12.00
N ARG A 72 -4.51 -5.78 10.70
CA ARG A 72 -3.78 -6.63 9.76
C ARG A 72 -3.65 -5.97 8.40
N VAL A 73 -2.61 -6.34 7.68
CA VAL A 73 -2.45 -6.01 6.26
C VAL A 73 -2.95 -7.18 5.42
N ASP A 74 -3.71 -6.89 4.36
CA ASP A 74 -4.13 -7.91 3.40
C ASP A 74 -2.89 -8.46 2.66
N PRO A 75 -2.62 -9.77 2.69
CA PRO A 75 -1.50 -10.36 1.95
C PRO A 75 -1.68 -10.24 0.44
N VAL A 76 -2.91 -10.02 -0.04
CA VAL A 76 -3.21 -9.74 -1.44
C VAL A 76 -3.15 -8.24 -1.68
N TYR A 77 -2.23 -7.82 -2.55
CA TYR A 77 -2.02 -6.43 -2.93
C TYR A 77 -1.94 -6.31 -4.46
N ASP A 78 -2.28 -5.14 -4.98
CA ASP A 78 -2.24 -4.87 -6.43
C ASP A 78 -1.01 -4.03 -6.79
N ILE A 79 -0.48 -4.30 -7.97
CA ILE A 79 0.61 -3.55 -8.59
C ILE A 79 0.14 -3.01 -9.93
N LYS A 80 0.34 -1.72 -10.19
CA LYS A 80 -0.03 -1.06 -11.45
C LYS A 80 1.10 -0.16 -11.93
N ILE A 81 1.36 -0.15 -13.23
CA ILE A 81 2.15 0.90 -13.88
C ILE A 81 1.14 1.83 -14.55
N GLN A 82 1.11 3.10 -14.14
CA GLN A 82 0.23 4.10 -14.73
C GLN A 82 1.03 4.87 -15.78
N LYS A 83 0.42 5.11 -16.93
CA LYS A 83 1.03 6.00 -17.93
C LYS A 83 1.18 7.39 -17.34
N ALA A 84 2.36 7.97 -17.52
CA ALA A 84 2.61 9.36 -17.17
C ALA A 84 1.60 10.27 -17.87
N THR A 85 1.14 11.29 -17.15
CA THR A 85 0.17 12.25 -17.68
C THR A 85 0.87 13.27 -18.58
N GLU A 86 2.15 13.55 -18.30
CA GLU A 86 2.97 14.50 -19.04
C GLU A 86 4.05 13.80 -19.89
N PRO A 87 4.24 14.22 -21.15
CA PRO A 87 5.31 13.69 -22.00
C PRO A 87 6.70 13.95 -21.39
N GLY A 88 7.47 12.88 -21.17
CA GLY A 88 8.83 12.97 -20.63
C GLY A 88 8.96 12.62 -19.15
N GLU A 89 7.84 12.45 -18.44
CA GLU A 89 7.85 11.86 -17.09
C GLU A 89 7.87 10.32 -17.16
N PRO A 90 8.57 9.64 -16.24
CA PRO A 90 8.49 8.19 -16.13
C PRO A 90 7.10 7.75 -15.66
N ASP A 91 6.59 6.65 -16.23
CA ASP A 91 5.33 6.04 -15.84
C ASP A 91 5.32 5.69 -14.33
N PRO A 92 4.47 6.32 -13.49
CA PRO A 92 4.51 6.06 -12.05
C PRO A 92 4.03 4.63 -11.75
N ALA A 93 4.87 3.92 -10.99
CA ALA A 93 4.58 2.60 -10.48
C ALA A 93 3.79 2.71 -9.17
N VAL A 94 2.72 1.94 -9.03
CA VAL A 94 1.77 2.07 -7.91
C VAL A 94 1.52 0.74 -7.23
N LEU A 95 1.85 0.68 -5.94
CA LEU A 95 1.49 -0.41 -5.03
C LEU A 95 0.20 -0.02 -4.29
N ILE A 96 -0.80 -0.91 -4.29
CA ILE A 96 -2.10 -0.71 -3.63
C ILE A 96 -2.27 -1.77 -2.55
N VAL A 97 -2.43 -1.33 -1.30
CA VAL A 97 -2.52 -2.21 -0.14
C VAL A 97 -3.77 -1.93 0.67
N LYS A 98 -4.46 -3.00 1.10
CA LYS A 98 -5.57 -2.90 2.04
C LYS A 98 -5.07 -3.16 3.47
N HIS A 99 -5.47 -2.29 4.38
CA HIS A 99 -5.22 -2.42 5.80
C HIS A 99 -6.57 -2.52 6.52
N LEU A 100 -6.72 -3.55 7.33
CA LEU A 100 -7.97 -3.93 7.97
C LEU A 100 -7.84 -3.76 9.47
N THR A 101 -8.84 -3.13 10.07
CA THR A 101 -8.96 -2.97 11.53
C THR A 101 -10.21 -3.72 11.97
N ALA A 102 -10.09 -4.62 12.94
CA ALA A 102 -11.22 -5.21 13.63
C ALA A 102 -11.48 -4.47 14.94
N PHE A 103 -12.73 -4.09 15.17
CA PHE A 103 -13.19 -3.47 16.40
C PHE A 103 -13.92 -4.52 17.22
N TYR A 104 -13.50 -4.65 18.48
CA TYR A 104 -14.17 -5.48 19.48
C TYR A 104 -15.17 -4.61 20.25
N ALA A 105 -15.95 -5.22 21.14
CA ALA A 105 -16.80 -4.46 22.04
C ALA A 105 -16.00 -3.37 22.78
N ASP A 106 -16.61 -2.23 23.05
CA ASP A 106 -15.93 -1.02 23.53
C ASP A 106 -16.51 -0.53 24.86
N ASN A 107 -16.78 -1.46 25.77
CA ASN A 107 -17.44 -1.21 27.06
C ASN A 107 -16.79 -1.98 28.22
N PHE A 108 -15.49 -2.27 28.14
CA PHE A 108 -14.80 -3.02 29.19
C PHE A 108 -14.36 -2.14 30.36
N GLU A 109 -14.70 -2.55 31.58
CA GLU A 109 -14.29 -1.88 32.81
C GLU A 109 -12.82 -2.17 33.19
N SER A 110 -12.20 -3.20 32.61
CA SER A 110 -10.81 -3.59 32.87
C SER A 110 -10.04 -3.94 31.60
N GLU A 111 -8.72 -3.74 31.66
CA GLU A 111 -7.79 -4.10 30.59
C GLU A 111 -7.82 -5.60 30.30
N GLN A 112 -7.90 -6.43 31.34
CA GLN A 112 -7.94 -7.89 31.24
C GLN A 112 -9.22 -8.37 30.54
N GLY A 113 -10.37 -7.75 30.86
CA GLY A 113 -11.63 -8.00 30.17
C GLY A 113 -11.53 -7.66 28.69
N ALA A 114 -10.95 -6.50 28.35
CA ALA A 114 -10.72 -6.11 26.96
C ALA A 114 -9.77 -7.08 26.23
N ARG A 115 -8.68 -7.51 26.86
CA ARG A 115 -7.71 -8.48 26.29
C ARG A 115 -8.36 -9.83 25.97
N ALA A 116 -9.23 -10.31 26.87
CA ALA A 116 -9.91 -11.60 26.77
C ALA A 116 -11.02 -11.65 25.71
N GLU A 117 -11.52 -10.48 25.25
CA GLU A 117 -12.57 -10.43 24.24
C GLU A 117 -12.10 -11.01 22.90
N THR A 118 -12.96 -11.82 22.29
CA THR A 118 -12.72 -12.48 21.01
C THR A 118 -13.73 -12.08 19.94
N LYS A 119 -14.86 -11.48 20.32
CA LYS A 119 -15.94 -11.11 19.41
C LYS A 119 -15.65 -9.78 18.74
N VAL A 120 -15.41 -9.84 17.44
CA VAL A 120 -15.39 -8.67 16.55
C VAL A 120 -16.83 -8.19 16.35
N VAL A 121 -17.08 -6.90 16.58
CA VAL A 121 -18.40 -6.26 16.43
C VAL A 121 -18.50 -5.38 15.19
N ASP A 122 -17.38 -4.85 14.71
CA ASP A 122 -17.31 -4.04 13.51
C ASP A 122 -15.93 -4.17 12.86
N SER A 123 -15.81 -3.75 11.60
CA SER A 123 -14.56 -3.76 10.87
C SER A 123 -14.40 -2.51 10.02
N GLY A 124 -13.15 -2.05 9.95
CA GLY A 124 -12.74 -0.95 9.11
C GLY A 124 -11.76 -1.40 8.03
N GLN A 125 -11.89 -0.83 6.83
CA GLN A 125 -10.86 -0.89 5.80
C GLN A 125 -10.24 0.47 5.41
N ARG A 126 -8.90 0.53 5.39
CA ARG A 126 -8.10 1.60 4.79
C ARG A 126 -7.45 1.07 3.51
N VAL A 127 -7.37 1.90 2.48
CA VAL A 127 -6.68 1.58 1.24
C VAL A 127 -5.55 2.58 1.05
N TYR A 128 -4.32 2.07 0.92
CA TYR A 128 -3.13 2.86 0.66
C TYR A 128 -2.74 2.70 -0.81
N LYS A 129 -2.30 3.80 -1.42
CA LYS A 129 -1.60 3.78 -2.72
C LYS A 129 -0.24 4.45 -2.56
N PHE A 130 0.80 3.72 -2.88
CA PHE A 130 2.19 4.16 -2.86
C PHE A 130 2.63 4.39 -4.30
N PHE A 131 2.93 5.64 -4.65
CA PHE A 131 3.40 6.03 -5.98
C PHE A 131 4.92 6.13 -5.94
N MET A 132 5.56 5.36 -6.82
CA MET A 132 6.99 5.13 -6.85
C MET A 132 7.53 5.46 -8.23
N SER A 133 8.75 6.00 -8.25
CA SER A 133 9.54 6.18 -9.45
C SER A 133 10.83 5.37 -9.33
N TYR A 134 11.39 4.99 -10.47
CA TYR A 134 12.69 4.33 -10.53
C TYR A 134 13.75 5.38 -10.84
N GLU A 135 14.63 5.65 -9.88
CA GLU A 135 15.64 6.72 -9.94
C GLU A 135 16.95 6.21 -9.35
N ASN A 136 18.07 6.50 -10.02
CA ASN A 136 19.42 6.09 -9.58
C ASN A 136 19.51 4.60 -9.18
N ASP A 137 18.91 3.73 -10.01
CA ASP A 137 18.84 2.28 -9.80
C ASP A 137 18.05 1.82 -8.56
N GLU A 138 17.23 2.70 -7.98
CA GLU A 138 16.39 2.40 -6.81
C GLU A 138 14.93 2.82 -7.01
N TRP A 139 14.02 2.10 -6.34
CA TRP A 139 12.61 2.47 -6.26
C TRP A 139 12.39 3.51 -5.15
N VAL A 140 12.04 4.73 -5.54
CA VAL A 140 11.88 5.87 -4.63
C VAL A 140 10.41 6.21 -4.43
N LEU A 141 10.00 6.34 -3.16
CA LEU A 141 8.61 6.67 -2.81
C LEU A 141 8.38 8.17 -2.95
N LYS A 142 7.48 8.55 -3.85
CA LYS A 142 7.19 9.96 -4.14
C LYS A 142 5.93 10.47 -3.48
N LYS A 143 4.92 9.61 -3.38
CA LYS A 143 3.61 10.01 -2.85
C LYS A 143 2.90 8.83 -2.21
N VAL A 144 2.21 9.10 -1.12
CA VAL A 144 1.28 8.17 -0.49
C VAL A 144 -0.07 8.84 -0.35
N ILE A 145 -1.11 8.14 -0.76
CA ILE A 145 -2.48 8.53 -0.44
C ILE A 145 -3.21 7.39 0.27
N ARG A 146 -4.08 7.77 1.19
CA ARG A 146 -4.89 6.86 1.98
C ARG A 146 -6.36 7.20 1.82
N TYR A 147 -7.18 6.17 1.62
CA TYR A 147 -8.63 6.24 1.70
C TYR A 147 -9.10 5.47 2.93
N THR A 148 -10.03 6.02 3.70
CA THR A 148 -10.65 5.34 4.85
C THR A 148 -12.13 5.16 4.56
N HIS A 149 -12.61 3.91 4.52
CA HIS A 149 -13.99 3.62 4.13
C HIS A 149 -15.04 4.17 5.12
N TRP A 150 -14.68 4.28 6.40
CA TRP A 150 -15.61 4.64 7.47
C TRP A 150 -15.42 6.06 8.03
N HIS A 151 -14.40 6.80 7.58
CA HIS A 151 -14.10 8.16 8.05
C HIS A 151 -13.69 9.06 6.87
N ASN A 152 -14.35 10.21 6.72
CA ASN A 152 -14.11 11.23 5.71
C ASN A 152 -14.23 10.86 4.22
N LYS A 153 -14.49 9.59 3.84
CA LYS A 153 -14.80 9.10 2.46
C LYS A 153 -14.06 9.83 1.32
N LYS A 154 -12.81 10.25 1.56
CA LYS A 154 -11.98 11.03 0.64
C LYS A 154 -10.54 10.55 0.75
N TRP A 155 -9.80 10.69 -0.35
CA TRP A 155 -8.36 10.43 -0.37
C TRP A 155 -7.61 11.52 0.40
N GLN A 156 -6.67 11.11 1.23
CA GLN A 156 -5.81 11.99 2.02
C GLN A 156 -4.35 11.72 1.65
N THR A 157 -3.59 12.78 1.38
CA THR A 157 -2.14 12.69 1.18
C THR A 157 -1.45 12.46 2.52
N MET A 158 -0.41 11.62 2.52
CA MET A 158 0.43 11.32 3.68
C MET A 158 1.89 11.65 3.36
N SER A 159 2.69 11.89 4.40
CA SER A 159 4.14 12.02 4.26
C SER A 159 4.74 10.73 3.68
N PRO A 160 5.52 10.81 2.60
CA PRO A 160 6.11 9.63 1.96
C PRO A 160 7.40 9.23 2.70
N THR A 161 7.31 8.31 3.66
CA THR A 161 8.49 7.75 4.33
C THR A 161 8.93 6.44 3.69
N SER A 162 8.35 5.30 4.06
CA SER A 162 8.52 4.01 3.38
C SER A 162 7.27 3.14 3.47
N VAL A 163 7.15 2.15 2.58
CA VAL A 163 6.04 1.17 2.62
C VAL A 163 6.02 0.47 3.98
N PHE A 164 7.18 0.00 4.44
CA PHE A 164 7.34 -0.66 5.73
C PHE A 164 6.93 0.23 6.91
N GLU A 165 7.46 1.45 7.01
CA GLU A 165 7.17 2.33 8.16
C GLU A 165 5.69 2.73 8.26
N ILE A 166 5.02 2.87 7.12
CA ILE A 166 3.61 3.25 7.04
C ILE A 166 2.70 2.07 7.42
N LEU A 167 3.10 0.84 7.08
CA LEU A 167 2.24 -0.34 7.22
C LEU A 167 2.63 -1.30 8.34
N GLN A 168 3.81 -1.20 8.94
CA GLN A 168 4.24 -2.07 10.04
C GLN A 168 3.24 -2.04 11.20
N SER A 169 3.03 -3.20 11.82
CA SER A 169 2.23 -3.29 13.05
C SER A 169 2.84 -2.42 14.14
N ARG A 170 1.98 -1.70 14.87
CA ARG A 170 2.34 -0.99 16.11
C ARG A 170 1.65 -1.61 17.33
N ASN A 171 1.02 -2.77 17.14
CA ASN A 171 0.24 -3.45 18.15
C ASN A 171 1.14 -4.31 19.05
N GLU A 172 0.60 -4.69 20.20
CA GLU A 172 1.24 -5.69 21.05
C GLU A 172 1.09 -7.07 20.42
N ILE A 173 2.15 -7.88 20.56
CA ILE A 173 2.19 -9.26 20.10
C ILE A 173 1.91 -10.17 21.29
N LYS A 174 0.88 -11.01 21.20
CA LYS A 174 0.72 -12.11 22.15
C LYS A 174 1.73 -13.20 21.81
N LYS A 175 2.68 -13.42 22.73
CA LYS A 175 3.65 -14.53 22.66
C LYS A 175 2.97 -15.87 22.90
#